data_AF-A0A399EGS0-F1
#
_entry.id   AF-A0A399EGS0-F1
#
_cell.length_a   1.000
_cell.length_b   1.000
_cell.length_c   1.000
_cell.angle_alpha   90.00
_cell.angle_beta   90.00
_cell.angle_gamma   90.00
#
_symmetry.space_group_name_H-M   'P 1'
#
loop_
_entity.id
_entity.type
_entity.pdbx_description
1 polymer ?
#
loop_
_entity_poly.entity_id
_entity_poly.type
_entity_poly.pdbx_seq_one_letter_code
_entity_poly.pdbx_strand_id
1 'polypeptide(L)' 'MPKKEKKRLQVVISDEQDALLTRLAYELSSPEQLVSKSEVVRLAIEKLADGLEEGQEKARLKELLKKLEAED' A
#
# COMPACT_ATOMS: atom_id res chain seq x y z
N MET A 1 -18.81 -14.81 13.18
CA MET A 1 -17.93 -13.66 13.49
C MET A 1 -18.62 -12.38 13.05
N PRO A 2 -18.65 -11.31 13.87
CA PRO A 2 -19.26 -10.06 13.48
C PRO A 2 -18.57 -9.56 12.21
N LYS A 3 -19.33 -9.20 11.19
CA LYS A 3 -18.78 -8.67 9.94
C LYS A 3 -18.05 -7.37 10.29
N LYS A 4 -16.72 -7.36 10.23
CA LYS A 4 -15.93 -6.14 10.39
C LYS A 4 -16.49 -5.09 9.43
N GLU A 5 -16.88 -3.94 9.93
CA GLU A 5 -17.42 -2.86 9.10
C GLU A 5 -16.36 -2.44 8.06
N LYS A 6 -16.75 -2.41 6.79
CA LYS A 6 -15.88 -1.94 5.71
C LYS A 6 -16.02 -0.43 5.56
N LYS A 7 -14.91 0.30 5.58
CA LYS A 7 -14.86 1.73 5.30
C LYS A 7 -14.45 1.97 3.84
N ARG A 8 -15.01 3.01 3.22
CA ARG A 8 -14.59 3.48 1.89
C ARG A 8 -13.39 4.40 2.05
N LEU A 9 -12.35 4.19 1.25
CA LEU A 9 -11.15 5.02 1.20
C LEU A 9 -11.08 5.70 -0.18
N GLN A 10 -10.82 7.01 -0.19
CA GLN A 10 -10.54 7.79 -1.39
C GLN A 10 -9.15 8.41 -1.21
N VAL A 11 -8.25 8.15 -2.15
CA VAL A 11 -6.89 8.67 -2.16
C VAL A 11 -6.61 9.21 -3.56
N VAL A 12 -6.02 10.40 -3.63
CA VAL A 12 -5.47 10.95 -4.87
C VAL A 12 -4.02 10.49 -4.94
N ILE A 13 -3.61 9.93 -6.07
CA ILE A 13 -2.27 9.40 -6.30
C ILE A 13 -1.73 9.96 -7.62
N SER A 14 -0.42 10.04 -7.75
CA SER A 14 0.23 10.43 -9.01
C SER A 14 0.15 9.31 -10.07
N ASP A 15 0.39 9.65 -11.33
CA ASP A 15 0.46 8.67 -12.43
C ASP A 15 1.55 7.63 -12.18
N GLU A 16 2.68 8.03 -11.59
CA GLU A 16 3.77 7.13 -11.22
C GLU A 16 3.34 6.15 -10.13
N GLN A 17 2.59 6.60 -9.13
CA GLN A 17 2.04 5.75 -8.08
C GLN A 17 1.01 4.77 -8.64
N ASP A 18 0.15 5.17 -9.58
CA ASP A 18 -0.79 4.24 -10.24
C ASP A 18 -0.07 3.19 -11.10
N ALA A 19 0.99 3.59 -11.81
CA ALA A 19 1.83 2.67 -12.58
C ALA A 19 2.50 1.63 -11.66
N LEU A 20 3.02 2.06 -10.51
CA LEU A 20 3.57 1.17 -9.48
C LEU A 20 2.51 0.20 -8.93
N LEU A 21 1.30 0.67 -8.61
CA LEU A 21 0.20 -0.20 -8.18
C LEU A 21 -0.18 -1.24 -9.24
N THR A 22 -0.22 -0.83 -10.51
CA THR A 22 -0.50 -1.72 -11.65
C THR A 22 0.55 -2.81 -11.75
N ARG A 23 1.83 -2.43 -11.69
CA ARG A 23 2.96 -3.36 -11.76
C ARG A 23 2.93 -4.36 -10.62
N LEU A 24 2.77 -3.89 -9.38
CA LEU A 24 2.72 -4.75 -8.20
C LEU A 24 1.53 -5.72 -8.23
N ALA A 25 0.36 -5.27 -8.71
CA ALA A 25 -0.80 -6.12 -8.87
C ALA A 25 -0.51 -7.27 -9.85
N TYR A 26 0.18 -6.99 -10.96
CA TYR A 26 0.58 -8.00 -11.93
C TYR A 26 1.63 -8.96 -11.35
N GLU A 27 2.67 -8.45 -10.70
CA GLU A 27 3.74 -9.26 -10.10
C GLU A 27 3.25 -10.19 -8.99
N LEU A 28 2.24 -9.76 -8.21
CA LEU A 28 1.62 -10.57 -7.15
C LEU A 28 0.54 -11.52 -7.69
N SER A 29 0.09 -11.34 -8.92
CA SER A 29 -0.89 -12.23 -9.55
C SER A 29 -0.22 -13.49 -10.08
N SER A 30 -0.93 -14.61 -10.02
CA SER A 30 -0.58 -15.86 -10.68
C SER A 30 -1.75 -16.35 -11.55
N PRO A 31 -1.55 -17.37 -12.42
CA PRO A 31 -2.65 -17.99 -13.16
C PRO A 31 -3.78 -18.51 -12.25
N GLU A 32 -3.45 -18.90 -11.03
CA GLU A 32 -4.37 -19.44 -10.03
C GLU A 32 -5.06 -18.35 -9.20
N GLN A 33 -4.48 -17.15 -9.12
CA GLN A 33 -4.99 -16.06 -8.28
C GLN A 33 -4.67 -14.68 -8.86
N LEU A 34 -5.71 -13.91 -9.14
CA LEU A 34 -5.57 -12.51 -9.53
C LEU A 34 -5.54 -11.60 -8.29
N VAL A 35 -4.66 -10.62 -8.31
CA VAL A 35 -4.52 -9.58 -7.29
C VAL A 35 -4.89 -8.24 -7.89
N SER A 36 -5.89 -7.58 -7.30
CA SER A 36 -6.31 -6.24 -7.71
C SER A 36 -5.44 -5.15 -7.08
N LYS A 37 -5.40 -3.95 -7.69
CA LYS A 37 -4.75 -2.77 -7.09
C LYS A 37 -5.22 -2.50 -5.65
N SER A 38 -6.52 -2.66 -5.39
CA SER A 38 -7.11 -2.51 -4.05
C SER A 38 -6.63 -3.57 -3.04
N GLU A 39 -6.24 -4.76 -3.50
CA GLU A 39 -5.60 -5.77 -2.65
C GLU A 39 -4.15 -5.43 -2.37
N VAL A 40 -3.43 -4.91 -3.36
CA VAL A 40 -2.07 -4.38 -3.16
C VAL A 40 -2.08 -3.27 -2.10
N VAL A 41 -3.02 -2.33 -2.16
CA VAL A 41 -3.15 -1.26 -1.15
C VAL A 41 -3.41 -1.84 0.24
N ARG A 42 -4.31 -2.82 0.37
CA ARG A 42 -4.57 -3.48 1.66
C ARG A 42 -3.34 -4.21 2.20
N LEU A 43 -2.63 -4.95 1.34
CA LEU A 43 -1.40 -5.65 1.70
C LEU A 43 -0.30 -4.67 2.11
N ALA A 44 -0.17 -3.55 1.42
CA ALA A 44 0.79 -2.51 1.77
C ALA A 44 0.49 -1.89 3.15
N ILE A 45 -0.79 -1.66 3.48
CA ILE A 45 -1.20 -1.18 4.81
C ILE A 45 -0.80 -2.16 5.90
N GLU A 46 -1.09 -3.46 5.71
CA GLU A 46 -0.72 -4.50 6.69
C GLU A 46 0.80 -4.59 6.85
N LYS A 47 1.54 -4.65 5.75
CA LYS A 47 3.02 -4.69 5.76
C LYS A 47 3.64 -3.49 6.48
N LEU A 48 3.10 -2.28 6.26
CA LEU A 48 3.57 -1.08 6.95
C LEU A 48 3.24 -1.10 8.45
N ALA A 49 2.11 -1.69 8.84
CA ALA A 49 1.73 -1.84 10.24
C ALA A 49 2.69 -2.80 10.96
N ASP A 50 2.96 -3.96 10.37
CA ASP A 50 3.88 -4.97 10.92
C ASP A 50 5.29 -4.38 11.13
N GLY A 51 5.84 -3.67 10.12
CA GLY A 51 7.16 -3.07 10.20
C GLY A 51 7.29 -1.91 11.19
N LEU A 52 6.17 -1.23 11.52
CA LEU A 52 6.15 -0.19 12.55
C LEU A 52 6.25 -0.78 13.97
N GLU A 53 5.78 -2.01 14.18
CA GLU A 53 5.92 -2.72 15.46
C GLU A 53 7.39 -3.15 15.71
N GLU A 54 8.16 -3.41 14.65
CA GLU A 54 9.57 -3.83 14.73
C GLU A 54 10.58 -2.68 14.92
N GLY A 55 10.12 -1.42 14.95
CA GLY A 55 10.88 -0.24 15.40
C GLY A 55 12.00 0.28 14.48
N GLN A 56 12.64 -0.58 13.68
CA GLN A 56 13.72 -0.18 12.76
C GLN A 56 13.22 0.55 11.51
N GLU A 57 11.97 0.35 11.10
CA GLU A 57 11.46 0.89 9.83
C GLU A 57 10.94 2.34 9.94
N LYS A 58 10.75 2.84 11.17
CA LYS A 58 10.16 4.17 11.43
C LYS A 58 10.98 5.34 10.88
N ALA A 59 12.31 5.24 10.87
CA ALA A 59 13.18 6.29 10.33
C ALA A 59 13.06 6.39 8.81
N ARG A 60 13.12 5.24 8.13
CA ARG A 60 12.96 5.14 6.68
C ARG A 60 11.59 5.62 6.22
N LEU A 61 10.53 5.25 6.94
CA LEU A 61 9.17 5.70 6.63
C LEU A 61 9.03 7.23 6.76
N LYS A 62 9.68 7.84 7.76
CA LYS A 62 9.72 9.31 7.88
C LYS A 62 10.44 9.98 6.72
N GLU A 63 11.52 9.38 6.21
CA GLU A 63 12.23 9.90 5.04
C GLU A 63 11.39 9.79 3.78
N LEU A 64 10.69 8.66 3.58
CA LEU A 64 9.78 8.48 2.45
C LEU A 64 8.62 9.48 2.51
N LEU A 65 8.05 9.71 3.70
CA LEU A 65 6.99 10.69 3.89
C LEU A 65 7.44 12.10 3.52
N LYS A 66 8.64 12.52 3.94
CA LYS A 66 9.20 13.83 3.57
C LYS A 66 9.40 14.02 2.07
N LYS A 67 9.69 12.94 1.33
CA LYS A 67 9.82 12.99 -0.13
C LYS A 67 8.47 13.17 -0.79
N LEU A 68 7.45 12.43 -0.33
CA LEU A 68 6.08 12.58 -0.82
C LEU A 68 5.55 14.01 -0.60
N GLU A 69 5.77 14.58 0.59
CA GLU A 69 5.38 15.97 0.90
C GLU A 69 6.11 17.03 0.04
N ALA A 70 7.25 16.67 -0.59
CA ALA A 70 7.99 17.57 -1.47
C ALA A 70 7.60 17.42 -2.95
N GLU A 71 6.90 16.34 -3.30
CA GLU A 71 6.41 16.04 -4.65
C GLU A 71 4.95 16.53 -4.85
N ASP A 72 4.21 16.75 -3.77
CA ASP A 72 2.88 17.38 -3.72
C ASP A 72 2.94 18.93 -3.75
#